data_AF-A0A961AEC2-F1
#
_entry.id   AF-A0A961AEC2-F1
#
_cell.length_a   1.000
_cell.length_b   1.000
_cell.length_c   1.000
_cell.angle_alpha   90.00
_cell.angle_beta   90.00
_cell.angle_gamma   90.00
#
_symmetry.space_group_name_H-M   'P 1'
#
loop_
_entity.id
_entity.type
_entity.pdbx_description
1 polymer ?
#
loop_
_entity_poly.entity_id
_entity_poly.type
_entity_poly.pdbx_seq_one_letter_code
_entity_poly.pdbx_strand_id
1 'polypeptide(L)'
;GFGDCQLALEGEFFEASHTYRIKGRQEYVTLIEEDGRRYFKAYTADRLDGDWRPLAATAEQPFASFRNIRPAAGVEAWTDNVSHGELIRASNDQTLTVDSSDLRFLFQGMLEKDKRGVKYGGFSWRIGLLTPAR
;
A
#
# COMPACT_ATOMS: atom_id res chain seq x y z
N GLY A 1 1.22 -4.77 -27.47
CA GLY A 1 -0.13 -4.33 -27.08
C GLY A 1 -0.54 -5.07 -25.82
N PHE A 2 -1.63 -4.67 -25.18
CA PHE A 2 -2.23 -5.42 -24.07
C PHE A 2 -3.05 -6.60 -24.60
N GLY A 3 -3.03 -7.72 -23.89
CA GLY A 3 -3.92 -8.86 -24.13
C GLY A 3 -5.19 -8.78 -23.29
N ASP A 4 -5.94 -9.88 -23.23
CA ASP A 4 -7.16 -9.97 -22.42
C ASP A 4 -6.84 -9.92 -20.92
N CYS A 5 -7.59 -9.10 -20.17
CA CYS A 5 -7.48 -9.05 -18.71
C CYS A 5 -7.91 -10.37 -18.10
N GLN A 6 -7.08 -10.92 -17.23
CA GLN A 6 -7.36 -12.13 -16.45
C GLN A 6 -7.43 -11.80 -14.96
N LEU A 7 -8.14 -12.62 -14.21
CA LEU A 7 -8.12 -12.55 -12.74
C LEU A 7 -6.71 -12.91 -12.25
N ALA A 8 -6.01 -11.93 -11.68
CA ALA A 8 -4.65 -12.13 -11.17
C ALA A 8 -4.63 -12.59 -9.71
N LEU A 9 -5.57 -12.11 -8.90
CA LEU A 9 -5.68 -12.41 -7.47
C LEU A 9 -7.13 -12.14 -7.02
N GLU A 10 -7.69 -13.07 -6.25
CA GLU A 10 -9.03 -12.98 -5.66
C GLU A 10 -8.95 -12.82 -4.14
N GLY A 11 -9.84 -12.00 -3.59
CA GLY A 11 -9.89 -11.68 -2.17
C GLY A 11 -10.72 -10.43 -1.91
N GLU A 12 -10.83 -10.03 -0.66
CA GLU A 12 -11.37 -8.72 -0.30
C GLU A 12 -10.32 -7.67 -0.72
N PHE A 13 -10.67 -6.86 -1.71
CA PHE A 13 -9.85 -5.77 -2.22
C PHE A 13 -10.77 -4.63 -2.66
N PHE A 14 -10.26 -3.41 -2.57
CA PHE A 14 -10.95 -2.24 -3.08
C PHE A 14 -10.27 -1.66 -4.33
N GLU A 15 -9.08 -1.06 -4.19
CA GLU A 15 -8.41 -0.35 -5.30
C GLU A 15 -6.90 -0.14 -5.06
N ALA A 16 -6.28 0.77 -5.83
CA ALA A 16 -4.93 1.31 -5.62
C ALA A 16 -3.79 0.27 -5.58
N SER A 17 -3.91 -0.81 -6.37
CA SER A 17 -2.88 -1.84 -6.45
C SER A 17 -1.57 -1.30 -7.01
N HIS A 18 -0.44 -1.64 -6.38
CA HIS A 18 0.90 -1.36 -6.88
C HIS A 18 1.78 -2.61 -6.82
N THR A 19 2.37 -3.00 -7.94
CA THR A 19 3.22 -4.18 -8.06
C THR A 19 4.66 -3.80 -8.37
N TYR A 20 5.60 -4.36 -7.60
CA TYR A 20 7.02 -4.03 -7.66
C TYR A 20 7.87 -5.28 -7.76
N ARG A 21 9.03 -5.15 -8.40
CA ARG A 21 10.10 -6.14 -8.29
C ARG A 21 10.93 -5.89 -7.04
N ILE A 22 11.30 -6.93 -6.30
CA ILE A 22 12.17 -6.78 -5.12
C ILE A 22 13.63 -6.85 -5.58
N LYS A 23 14.40 -5.81 -5.25
CA LYS A 23 15.83 -5.72 -5.59
C LYS A 23 16.61 -6.93 -5.09
N GLY A 24 17.40 -7.52 -5.99
CA GLY A 24 18.25 -8.69 -5.67
C GLY A 24 17.48 -10.01 -5.50
N ARG A 25 16.17 -10.05 -5.76
CA ARG A 25 15.35 -11.26 -5.69
C ARG A 25 14.64 -11.52 -7.02
N GLN A 26 14.30 -12.79 -7.26
CA GLN A 26 13.38 -13.19 -8.32
C GLN A 26 11.95 -13.26 -7.74
N GLU A 27 11.51 -12.15 -7.17
CA GLU A 27 10.27 -12.05 -6.42
C GLU A 27 9.65 -10.67 -6.66
N TYR A 28 8.32 -10.64 -6.70
CA TYR A 28 7.49 -9.45 -6.79
C TYR A 28 6.68 -9.29 -5.51
N VAL A 29 6.33 -8.05 -5.18
CA VAL A 29 5.36 -7.72 -4.15
C VAL A 29 4.26 -6.87 -4.76
N THR A 30 3.02 -7.14 -4.40
CA THR A 30 1.87 -6.27 -4.72
C THR A 30 1.26 -5.75 -3.43
N LEU A 31 0.98 -4.46 -3.39
CA LEU A 31 0.26 -3.79 -2.31
C LEU A 31 -1.13 -3.41 -2.84
N ILE A 32 -2.20 -3.74 -2.11
CA ILE A 32 -3.58 -3.47 -2.56
C ILE A 32 -4.36 -2.84 -1.40
N GLU A 33 -5.09 -1.76 -1.67
CA GLU A 33 -5.90 -1.06 -0.68
C GLU A 33 -7.22 -1.77 -0.44
N GLU A 34 -7.65 -1.80 0.82
CA GLU A 34 -8.98 -2.22 1.25
C GLU A 34 -9.84 -1.03 1.71
N ASP A 35 -11.16 -1.13 1.54
CA ASP A 35 -12.11 -0.09 1.90
C ASP A 35 -12.36 0.04 3.42
N GLY A 36 -13.17 1.04 3.80
CA GLY A 36 -13.47 1.39 5.19
C GLY A 36 -12.43 2.35 5.77
N ARG A 37 -11.83 1.97 6.91
CA ARG A 37 -10.65 2.65 7.45
C ARG A 37 -9.43 2.14 6.70
N ARG A 38 -9.07 2.85 5.64
CA ARG A 38 -8.18 2.42 4.56
C ARG A 38 -6.87 1.86 5.08
N TYR A 39 -6.49 0.71 4.53
CA TYR A 39 -5.24 0.02 4.83
C TYR A 39 -4.76 -0.78 3.62
N PHE A 40 -3.46 -1.13 3.62
CA PHE A 40 -2.87 -1.94 2.57
C PHE A 40 -2.67 -3.38 3.00
N LYS A 41 -3.03 -4.29 2.11
CA LYS A 41 -2.64 -5.70 2.12
C LYS A 41 -1.40 -5.89 1.24
N ALA A 42 -0.57 -6.89 1.52
CA ALA A 42 0.59 -7.26 0.72
C ALA A 42 0.59 -8.75 0.36
N TYR A 43 0.94 -9.05 -0.88
CA TYR A 43 1.14 -10.40 -1.40
C TYR A 43 2.45 -10.47 -2.20
N THR A 44 3.05 -11.65 -2.29
CA THR A 44 4.25 -11.88 -3.12
C THR A 44 4.02 -12.97 -4.16
N ALA A 45 4.78 -12.91 -5.25
CA ALA A 45 4.79 -13.91 -6.30
C ALA A 45 6.20 -14.00 -6.90
N ASP A 46 6.58 -15.16 -7.43
CA ASP A 46 7.82 -15.34 -8.18
C ASP A 46 7.72 -14.83 -9.63
N ARG A 47 6.49 -14.71 -10.15
CA ARG A 47 6.15 -14.20 -11.49
C ARG A 47 4.95 -13.26 -11.46
N LEU A 48 4.88 -12.33 -12.41
CA LEU A 48 3.75 -11.41 -12.56
C LEU A 48 2.44 -12.11 -12.94
N ASP A 49 2.54 -13.23 -13.64
CA ASP A 49 1.44 -14.09 -14.10
C ASP A 49 1.29 -15.37 -13.25
N GLY A 50 1.94 -15.43 -12.08
CA GLY A 50 1.93 -16.57 -11.18
C GLY A 50 0.96 -16.43 -10.01
N ASP A 51 1.05 -17.38 -9.08
CA ASP A 51 0.21 -17.41 -7.88
C ASP A 51 0.70 -16.40 -6.83
N TRP A 52 -0.18 -15.47 -6.46
CA TRP A 52 0.08 -14.50 -5.40
C TRP A 52 -0.19 -15.11 -4.02
N ARG A 53 0.81 -15.03 -3.13
CA ARG A 53 0.78 -15.60 -1.79
C ARG A 53 0.68 -14.49 -0.73
N PRO A 54 -0.13 -14.65 0.32
CA PRO A 54 -0.30 -13.63 1.34
C PRO A 54 1.00 -13.38 2.11
N LEU A 55 1.38 -12.11 2.24
CA LEU A 55 2.49 -11.66 3.09
C LEU A 55 1.99 -10.91 4.33
N ALA A 56 1.05 -9.98 4.12
CA ALA A 56 0.39 -9.21 5.17
C ALA A 56 -1.02 -8.85 4.68
N ALA A 57 -1.94 -9.80 4.78
CA ALA A 57 -3.17 -9.84 3.96
C ALA A 57 -4.48 -9.62 4.74
N THR A 58 -4.42 -9.34 6.05
CA THR A 58 -5.60 -9.20 6.90
C THR A 58 -5.64 -7.85 7.62
N ALA A 59 -6.80 -7.48 8.17
CA ALA A 59 -6.95 -6.27 8.98
C ALA A 59 -6.15 -6.35 10.30
N GLU A 60 -5.88 -7.56 10.80
CA GLU A 60 -5.08 -7.82 12.01
C GLU A 60 -3.58 -7.80 11.71
N GLN A 61 -3.18 -8.25 10.52
CA GLN A 61 -1.80 -8.26 10.03
C GLN A 61 -1.69 -7.56 8.67
N PRO A 62 -1.88 -6.23 8.61
CA PRO A 62 -1.80 -5.46 7.38
C PRO A 62 -0.36 -5.06 7.06
N PHE A 63 -0.11 -4.67 5.81
CA PHE A 63 1.15 -4.02 5.43
C PHE A 63 1.26 -2.65 6.10
N ALA A 64 0.26 -1.79 5.93
CA ALA A 64 0.19 -0.47 6.56
C ALA A 64 -1.26 -0.11 6.91
N SER A 65 -1.51 0.23 8.18
CA SER A 65 -2.82 0.60 8.72
C SER A 65 -2.68 1.41 10.00
N PHE A 66 -3.79 1.93 10.54
CA PHE A 66 -3.83 2.53 11.88
C PHE A 66 -3.27 1.63 13.01
N ARG A 67 -3.19 0.30 12.82
CA ARG A 67 -2.69 -0.63 13.84
C ARG A 67 -1.17 -0.65 13.95
N ASN A 68 -0.46 -0.37 12.85
CA ASN A 68 0.98 -0.53 12.75
C ASN A 68 1.73 0.72 12.26
N ILE A 69 1.03 1.82 11.98
CA ILE A 69 1.64 3.14 11.82
C ILE A 69 1.66 3.92 13.13
N ARG A 70 2.60 4.84 13.25
CA ARG A 70 2.64 5.84 14.31
C ARG A 70 3.24 7.13 13.77
N PRO A 71 2.85 8.31 14.29
CA PRO A 71 3.52 9.55 13.95
C PRO A 71 5.00 9.49 14.32
N ALA A 72 5.84 10.18 13.54
CA ALA A 72 7.23 10.38 13.91
C ALA A 72 7.34 11.28 15.16
N ALA A 73 8.51 11.29 15.81
CA ALA A 73 8.76 12.16 16.95
C ALA A 73 8.49 13.63 16.58
N GLY A 74 7.67 14.31 17.39
CA GLY A 74 7.27 15.71 17.15
C GLY A 74 6.17 15.90 16.11
N VAL A 75 5.61 14.83 15.55
CA VAL A 75 4.48 14.90 14.62
C VAL A 75 3.18 14.54 15.36
N GLU A 76 2.18 15.42 15.31
CA GLU A 76 0.85 15.11 15.82
C GLU A 76 0.16 14.05 14.95
N ALA A 77 -0.64 13.19 15.58
CA ALA A 77 -1.42 12.20 14.84
C ALA A 77 -2.47 12.89 13.94
N TRP A 78 -2.24 12.82 12.63
CA TRP A 78 -3.03 13.54 11.63
C TRP A 78 -3.80 12.62 10.69
N THR A 79 -3.54 11.31 10.75
CA THR A 79 -4.22 10.30 9.95
C THR A 79 -4.33 8.99 10.70
N ASP A 80 -5.39 8.27 10.38
CA ASP A 80 -5.57 6.87 10.72
C ASP A 80 -6.12 6.06 9.54
N ASN A 81 -6.06 6.66 8.35
CA ASN A 81 -6.27 6.02 7.07
C ASN A 81 -4.93 6.00 6.33
N VAL A 82 -4.55 4.82 5.85
CA VAL A 82 -3.45 4.67 4.90
C VAL A 82 -4.09 4.29 3.57
N SER A 83 -4.41 5.31 2.77
CA SER A 83 -5.03 5.17 1.45
C SER A 83 -3.98 5.35 0.35
N HIS A 84 -4.39 5.25 -0.91
CA HIS A 84 -3.60 5.31 -2.13
C HIS A 84 -2.18 5.91 -1.94
N GLY A 85 -1.18 5.06 -2.18
CA GLY A 85 0.22 5.43 -2.05
C GLY A 85 1.12 4.60 -2.96
N GLU A 86 2.40 4.97 -3.01
CA GLU A 86 3.44 4.31 -3.80
C GLU A 86 4.69 4.11 -2.93
N LEU A 87 5.32 2.94 -3.03
CA LEU A 87 6.68 2.74 -2.50
C LEU A 87 7.67 3.59 -3.29
N ILE A 88 8.59 4.24 -2.59
CA ILE A 88 9.72 4.91 -3.22
C ILE A 88 10.59 3.85 -3.89
N ARG A 89 10.68 3.94 -5.22
CA ARG A 89 11.40 2.98 -6.05
C ARG A 89 12.90 3.19 -5.98
N ALA A 90 13.64 2.10 -6.15
CA ALA A 90 15.10 2.09 -6.30
C ALA A 90 15.54 2.40 -7.75
N SER A 91 14.62 2.35 -8.72
CA SER A 91 14.82 2.71 -10.12
C SER A 91 13.60 3.44 -10.69
N ASN A 92 13.82 4.18 -11.77
CA ASN A 92 12.76 4.90 -12.50
C ASN A 92 12.44 4.26 -13.85
N ASP A 93 12.84 3.00 -14.06
CA ASP A 93 12.55 2.24 -15.27
C ASP A 93 11.25 1.44 -15.14
N GLN A 94 10.89 0.73 -16.22
CA GLN A 94 9.67 -0.07 -16.31
C GLN A 94 9.66 -1.30 -15.39
N THR A 95 10.75 -1.61 -14.68
CA THR A 95 10.83 -2.79 -13.81
C THR A 95 10.19 -2.54 -12.44
N LEU A 96 9.93 -1.28 -12.09
CA LEU A 96 9.35 -0.86 -10.80
C LEU A 96 10.06 -1.49 -9.60
N THR A 97 11.40 -1.44 -9.59
CA THR A 97 12.19 -2.11 -8.55
C THR A 97 12.13 -1.33 -7.22
N VAL A 98 11.95 -2.03 -6.10
CA VAL A 98 12.01 -1.48 -4.72
C VAL A 98 13.10 -2.17 -3.90
N ASP A 99 13.71 -1.45 -2.95
CA ASP A 99 14.71 -2.00 -2.03
C ASP A 99 14.06 -2.32 -0.68
N SER A 100 13.97 -3.61 -0.33
CA SER A 100 13.37 -4.04 0.93
C SER A 100 14.15 -3.56 2.17
N SER A 101 15.39 -3.10 2.00
CA SER A 101 16.24 -2.59 3.09
C SER A 101 16.07 -1.08 3.33
N ASP A 102 15.41 -0.37 2.41
CA ASP A 102 15.14 1.08 2.48
C ASP A 102 13.69 1.38 2.05
N LEU A 103 12.73 0.70 2.68
CA LEU A 103 11.32 0.92 2.38
C LEU A 103 10.88 2.32 2.84
N ARG A 104 10.24 3.04 1.93
CA ARG A 104 9.58 4.32 2.17
C ARG A 104 8.27 4.32 1.39
N PHE A 105 7.15 4.63 2.03
CA PHE A 105 5.83 4.58 1.41
C PHE A 105 5.16 5.95 1.46
N LEU A 106 5.05 6.61 0.31
CA LEU A 106 4.34 7.89 0.17
C LEU A 106 2.85 7.58 0.05
N PHE A 107 2.00 8.16 0.89
CA PHE A 107 0.58 7.80 0.95
C PHE A 107 -0.30 9.02 1.21
N GLN A 108 -1.58 8.92 0.84
CA GLN A 108 -2.59 9.88 1.26
C GLN A 108 -3.32 9.40 2.53
N GLY A 109 -3.60 10.32 3.44
CA GLY A 109 -4.24 10.03 4.72
C GLY A 109 -5.17 11.14 5.20
N MET A 110 -6.04 10.77 6.14
CA MET A 110 -6.89 11.65 6.92
C MET A 110 -7.41 10.88 8.15
N LEU A 111 -8.02 11.58 9.12
CA LEU A 111 -8.67 10.92 10.24
C LEU A 111 -10.05 10.41 9.83
N GLU A 112 -10.42 9.22 10.26
CA GLU A 112 -11.70 8.58 9.97
C GLU A 112 -12.88 9.44 10.46
N LYS A 113 -12.69 10.10 11.61
CA LYS A 113 -13.69 11.02 12.17
C LYS A 113 -14.01 12.19 11.21
N ASP A 114 -13.06 12.60 10.37
CA ASP A 114 -13.21 13.73 9.45
C ASP A 114 -13.97 13.34 8.16
N LYS A 115 -14.21 12.04 7.93
CA LYS A 115 -15.05 11.56 6.81
C LYS A 115 -16.55 11.67 7.11
N ARG A 116 -16.94 11.70 8.39
CA ARG A 116 -18.35 11.59 8.81
C ARG A 116 -19.16 12.78 8.27
N GLY A 117 -20.21 12.48 7.52
CA GLY A 117 -21.12 13.50 6.95
C GLY A 117 -20.54 14.24 5.75
N VAL A 118 -19.36 13.86 5.27
CA VAL A 118 -18.69 14.43 4.09
C VAL A 118 -18.77 13.43 2.94
N LYS A 119 -19.09 13.89 1.73
CA LYS A 119 -19.02 13.05 0.53
C LYS A 119 -17.56 12.87 0.10
N TYR A 120 -17.24 11.77 -0.58
CA TYR A 120 -15.86 11.46 -1.01
C TYR A 120 -15.11 12.63 -1.66
N GLY A 121 -15.74 13.37 -2.57
CA GLY A 121 -15.13 14.53 -3.24
C GLY A 121 -14.82 15.73 -2.33
N GLY A 122 -15.29 15.72 -1.08
CA GLY A 122 -14.98 16.73 -0.06
C GLY A 122 -13.95 16.28 0.97
N PHE A 123 -13.38 15.07 0.84
CA PHE A 123 -12.34 14.58 1.75
C PHE A 123 -11.06 15.41 1.62
N SER A 124 -10.54 15.86 2.76
CA SER A 124 -9.33 16.68 2.85
C SER A 124 -8.09 15.81 3.04
N TRP A 125 -7.77 15.03 2.01
CA TRP A 125 -6.59 14.17 2.00
C TRP A 125 -5.30 14.97 2.14
N ARG A 126 -4.36 14.46 2.93
CA ARG A 126 -2.99 14.99 3.07
C ARG A 126 -1.98 13.91 2.75
N ILE A 127 -0.81 14.31 2.25
CA ILE A 127 0.27 13.38 1.89
C ILE A 127 1.22 13.18 3.06
N GLY A 128 1.58 11.93 3.32
CA GLY A 128 2.54 11.50 4.32
C GLY A 128 3.60 10.55 3.75
N LEU A 129 4.65 10.32 4.54
CA LEU A 129 5.70 9.34 4.23
C LEU A 129 5.86 8.39 5.41
N LEU A 130 5.66 7.09 5.19
CA LEU A 130 6.00 6.06 6.17
C LEU A 130 7.40 5.52 5.93
N THR A 131 8.08 5.19 7.03
CA THR A 131 9.30 4.39 7.06
C THR A 131 9.12 3.26 8.08
N PRO A 132 9.74 2.08 7.87
CA PRO A 132 9.69 1.00 8.86
C PRO A 132 10.17 1.49 10.23
N ALA A 133 9.43 1.11 11.27
CA ALA A 133 9.93 1.26 12.63
C ALA A 133 11.20 0.43 12.79
N ARG A 134 12.25 1.05 13.33
CA ARG A 134 13.45 0.35 13.80
C ARG A 134 13.18 -0.32 15.14
#